data_AF-A0A090WYX3-F1
#
_entry.id   AF-A0A090WYX3-F1
#
_cell.length_a   1.000
_cell.length_b   1.000
_cell.length_c   1.000
_cell.angle_alpha   90.00
_cell.angle_beta   90.00
_cell.angle_gamma   90.00
#
_symmetry.space_group_name_H-M   'P 1'
#
loop_
_entity.id
_entity.type
_entity.pdbx_description
1 polymer ?
#
loop_
_entity_poly.entity_id
_entity_poly.type
_entity_poly.pdbx_seq_one_letter_code
_entity_poly.pdbx_strand_id
1 'polypeptide(L)'
;MGKPVKTIFDETGSIQPGQLKTYNAPAGHITDITASEAVNFIKNYKNDKPFFAYVAFNAPHVPRQTTQNYYDLYPANSIELPPSVVDNTPLNKNVKYQYAPDPLRSKTMQQRVQQNNAMVTHMDTRIGDIIKSLKDKGVYDNTIIVFTSDHGINFGENGVAGKVCLYEPSVTAPLIIKAPTVTPNSKITARVYLQDIAPTLFDLLELESNEPTDFQSLTPLLSKNGKARASIYLAMFDDQRGIISEDKKLIIYPKTGT
;
A
#
# COMPACT_ATOMS: atom_id res chain seq x y z
N MET A 1 9.67 -8.02 25.60
CA MET A 1 10.00 -6.57 25.53
C MET A 1 10.63 -6.34 24.18
N GLY A 2 10.02 -5.49 23.34
CA GLY A 2 10.54 -5.20 22.00
C GLY A 2 11.91 -4.51 22.07
N LYS A 3 12.71 -4.63 21.00
CA LYS A 3 13.99 -3.92 20.91
C LYS A 3 13.74 -2.40 20.88
N PRO A 4 14.63 -1.56 21.43
CA PRO A 4 14.51 -0.10 21.33
C PRO A 4 14.45 0.37 19.87
N VAL A 5 13.60 1.36 19.56
CA VAL A 5 13.37 1.86 18.18
C VAL A 5 14.68 2.20 17.45
N LYS A 6 15.65 2.83 18.14
CA LYS A 6 16.98 3.19 17.61
C LYS A 6 17.87 1.99 17.21
N THR A 7 17.49 0.78 17.61
CA THR A 7 18.21 -0.45 17.23
C THR A 7 17.60 -1.14 16.01
N ILE A 8 16.40 -0.73 15.61
CA ILE A 8 15.66 -1.27 14.47
C ILE A 8 15.79 -0.31 13.28
N PHE A 9 15.66 0.99 13.53
CA PHE A 9 15.69 2.04 12.51
C PHE A 9 16.92 2.93 12.68
N ASP A 10 17.52 3.36 11.56
CA ASP A 10 18.51 4.43 11.52
C ASP A 10 17.87 5.81 11.70
N GLU A 11 18.71 6.85 11.72
CA GLU A 11 18.29 8.24 11.88
C GLU A 11 17.43 8.78 10.72
N THR A 12 17.38 8.07 9.60
CA THR A 12 16.51 8.37 8.44
C THR A 12 15.20 7.58 8.49
N GLY A 13 15.03 6.70 9.48
CA GLY A 13 13.87 5.81 9.58
C GLY A 13 14.02 4.52 8.74
N SER A 14 15.21 4.22 8.20
CA SER A 14 15.47 3.01 7.44
C SER A 14 15.81 1.84 8.36
N ILE A 15 15.33 0.64 8.04
CA ILE A 15 15.61 -0.56 8.86
C ILE A 15 17.10 -0.93 8.75
N GLN A 16 17.77 -1.08 9.89
CA GLN A 16 19.18 -1.44 9.95
C GLN A 16 19.46 -2.81 9.28
N PRO A 17 20.57 -2.96 8.52
CA PRO A 17 20.93 -4.22 7.87
C PRO A 17 20.95 -5.41 8.84
N GLY A 18 20.37 -6.54 8.42
CA GLY A 18 20.36 -7.79 9.21
C GLY A 18 19.33 -7.84 10.35
N GLN A 19 18.48 -6.81 10.52
CA GLN A 19 17.36 -6.86 11.47
C GLN A 19 16.19 -7.72 10.99
N LEU A 20 16.06 -7.94 9.68
CA LEU A 20 15.06 -8.83 9.08
C LEU A 20 15.78 -10.09 8.59
N LYS A 21 15.73 -11.17 9.38
CA LYS A 21 16.43 -12.42 9.04
C LYS A 21 15.58 -13.51 8.40
N THR A 22 14.25 -13.50 8.51
CA THR A 22 13.38 -14.49 7.86
C THR A 22 11.90 -14.04 7.90
N TYR A 23 11.08 -14.53 6.96
CA TYR A 23 9.61 -14.32 6.94
C TYR A 23 8.87 -15.07 8.05
N ASN A 24 9.42 -16.22 8.44
CA ASN A 24 9.06 -16.95 9.65
C ASN A 24 10.20 -16.81 10.65
N ALA A 25 9.98 -16.03 11.70
CA ALA A 25 10.81 -16.10 12.90
C ALA A 25 10.30 -17.27 13.76
N PRO A 26 11.06 -17.72 14.78
CA PRO A 26 10.50 -18.60 15.82
C PRO A 26 9.22 -18.05 16.45
N ALA A 27 9.02 -16.73 16.39
CA ALA A 27 7.83 -16.02 16.85
C ALA A 27 6.62 -16.05 15.88
N GLY A 28 6.77 -16.61 14.67
CA GLY A 28 5.69 -16.73 13.67
C GLY A 28 5.94 -15.94 12.38
N HIS A 29 4.87 -15.81 11.59
CA HIS A 29 4.89 -15.08 10.32
C HIS A 29 4.94 -13.56 10.56
N ILE A 30 5.65 -12.81 9.71
CA ILE A 30 5.83 -11.36 9.90
C ILE A 30 4.50 -10.59 9.99
N THR A 31 3.47 -10.98 9.24
CA THR A 31 2.13 -10.38 9.35
C THR A 31 1.55 -10.49 10.77
N ASP A 32 1.72 -11.66 11.40
CA ASP A 32 1.20 -11.90 12.75
C ASP A 32 2.01 -11.12 13.79
N ILE A 33 3.34 -11.09 13.64
CA ILE A 33 4.25 -10.36 14.52
C ILE A 33 3.93 -8.86 14.46
N THR A 34 3.87 -8.25 13.27
CA THR A 34 3.59 -6.82 13.10
C THR A 34 2.27 -6.41 13.75
N ALA A 35 1.20 -7.18 13.53
CA ALA A 35 -0.08 -6.89 14.16
C ALA A 35 -0.08 -7.11 15.67
N SER A 36 0.59 -8.16 16.15
CA SER A 36 0.69 -8.44 17.59
C SER A 36 1.44 -7.34 18.32
N GLU A 37 2.51 -6.79 17.74
CA GLU A 37 3.23 -5.65 18.29
C GLU A 37 2.36 -4.38 18.31
N ALA A 38 1.60 -4.11 17.25
CA ALA A 38 0.66 -2.98 17.21
C ALA A 38 -0.44 -3.10 18.28
N VAL A 39 -1.05 -4.29 18.42
CA VAL A 39 -2.04 -4.58 19.47
C VAL A 39 -1.42 -4.43 20.85
N ASN A 40 -0.21 -4.96 21.06
CA ASN A 40 0.50 -4.87 22.32
C ASN A 40 0.83 -3.42 22.69
N PHE A 41 1.23 -2.60 21.71
CA PHE A 41 1.43 -1.17 21.87
C PHE A 41 0.14 -0.47 22.33
N ILE A 42 -0.98 -0.68 21.61
CA ILE A 42 -2.28 -0.05 21.93
C ILE A 42 -2.76 -0.44 23.33
N LYS A 43 -2.70 -1.73 23.69
CA LYS A 43 -3.16 -2.22 25.00
C LYS A 43 -2.36 -1.62 26.15
N ASN A 44 -1.03 -1.56 25.99
CA ASN A 44 -0.12 -1.12 27.04
C ASN A 44 0.19 0.38 27.04
N TYR A 45 -0.35 1.15 26.08
CA TYR A 45 -0.26 2.60 26.14
C TYR A 45 -1.07 3.12 27.33
N LYS A 46 -0.38 3.78 28.26
CA LYS A 46 -0.90 4.29 29.54
C LYS A 46 -0.71 5.80 29.72
N ASN A 47 -0.16 6.49 28.73
CA ASN A 47 0.05 7.93 28.80
C ASN A 47 -1.22 8.66 28.38
N ASP A 48 -1.42 9.88 28.89
CA ASP A 48 -2.51 10.77 28.48
C ASP A 48 -2.18 11.52 27.18
N LYS A 49 -0.93 11.48 26.73
CA LYS A 49 -0.50 12.06 25.46
C LYS A 49 -1.07 11.27 24.26
N PRO A 50 -1.28 11.92 23.10
CA PRO A 50 -1.62 11.20 21.87
C PRO A 50 -0.47 10.29 21.43
N PHE A 51 -0.81 9.24 20.67
CA PHE A 51 0.18 8.38 20.04
C PHE A 51 0.13 8.49 18.51
N PHE A 52 1.26 8.16 17.89
CA PHE A 52 1.37 7.89 16.47
C PHE A 52 1.90 6.48 16.28
N ALA A 53 1.25 5.68 15.44
CA ALA A 53 1.63 4.30 15.17
C ALA A 53 1.69 4.06 13.65
N TYR A 54 2.90 3.82 13.15
CA TYR A 54 3.13 3.40 11.76
C TYR A 54 3.24 1.87 11.70
N VAL A 55 2.19 1.22 11.20
CA VAL A 55 2.09 -0.25 11.14
C VAL A 55 2.33 -0.71 9.71
N ALA A 56 3.61 -0.90 9.35
CA ALA A 56 4.02 -1.29 8.01
C ALA A 56 3.99 -2.81 7.83
N PHE A 57 2.88 -3.34 7.31
CA PHE A 57 2.82 -4.74 6.88
C PHE A 57 3.69 -4.93 5.63
N ASN A 58 4.49 -6.00 5.62
CA ASN A 58 5.23 -6.42 4.41
C ASN A 58 4.32 -7.15 3.40
N ALA A 59 3.20 -7.72 3.85
CA ALA A 59 2.24 -8.36 2.96
C ALA A 59 1.61 -7.33 1.99
N PRO A 60 1.34 -7.67 0.72
CA PRO A 60 1.51 -8.98 0.08
C PRO A 60 2.83 -9.12 -0.71
N HIS A 61 3.90 -8.40 -0.32
CA HIS A 61 5.18 -8.45 -1.02
C HIS A 61 5.77 -9.86 -1.09
N VAL A 62 6.63 -10.10 -2.07
CA VAL A 62 7.37 -11.36 -2.20
C VAL A 62 8.33 -11.59 -1.02
N PRO A 63 8.67 -12.86 -0.71
CA PRO A 63 8.08 -14.10 -1.19
C PRO A 63 6.65 -14.24 -0.69
N ARG A 64 5.79 -14.76 -1.58
CA ARG A 64 4.35 -14.75 -1.33
C ARG A 64 3.94 -15.99 -0.53
N GLN A 65 4.08 -15.89 0.79
CA GLN A 65 3.88 -16.99 1.73
C GLN A 65 2.78 -16.62 2.74
N THR A 66 1.89 -17.57 3.01
CA THR A 66 0.93 -17.54 4.12
C THR A 66 0.53 -18.98 4.45
N THR A 67 -0.41 -19.17 5.39
CA THR A 67 -0.91 -20.50 5.78
C THR A 67 -1.90 -21.04 4.75
N GLN A 68 -1.97 -22.38 4.62
CA GLN A 68 -2.70 -23.06 3.54
C GLN A 68 -4.18 -22.70 3.49
N ASN A 69 -4.82 -22.55 4.65
CA ASN A 69 -6.20 -22.12 4.78
C ASN A 69 -6.51 -20.82 4.03
N TYR A 70 -5.57 -19.86 3.93
CA TYR A 70 -5.78 -18.65 3.15
C TYR A 70 -5.66 -18.88 1.64
N TYR A 71 -4.79 -19.79 1.19
CA TYR A 71 -4.73 -20.16 -0.23
C TYR A 71 -5.97 -20.92 -0.68
N ASP A 72 -6.56 -21.73 0.21
CA ASP A 72 -7.75 -22.53 -0.06
C ASP A 72 -8.99 -21.64 -0.33
N LEU A 73 -9.00 -20.40 0.16
CA LEU A 73 -10.03 -19.40 -0.15
C LEU A 73 -10.00 -18.90 -1.60
N TYR A 74 -8.86 -19.07 -2.27
CA TYR A 74 -8.62 -18.55 -3.63
C TYR A 74 -8.08 -19.63 -4.55
N PRO A 75 -8.85 -20.66 -4.94
CA PRO A 75 -8.38 -21.69 -5.87
C PRO A 75 -7.84 -21.06 -7.16
N ALA A 76 -6.56 -21.28 -7.48
CA ALA A 76 -5.93 -20.58 -8.60
C ALA A 76 -6.62 -20.83 -9.96
N ASN A 77 -7.18 -22.03 -10.15
CA ASN A 77 -7.91 -22.40 -11.37
C ASN A 77 -9.28 -21.70 -11.52
N SER A 78 -9.83 -21.12 -10.46
CA SER A 78 -11.08 -20.35 -10.50
C SER A 78 -10.84 -18.84 -10.61
N ILE A 79 -9.58 -18.40 -10.68
CA ILE A 79 -9.26 -16.97 -10.82
C ILE A 79 -9.42 -16.56 -12.28
N GLU A 80 -10.37 -15.65 -12.49
CA GLU A 80 -10.54 -14.93 -13.75
C GLU A 80 -9.49 -13.80 -13.83
N LEU A 81 -8.68 -13.84 -14.89
CA LEU A 81 -7.74 -12.78 -15.20
C LEU A 81 -8.42 -11.73 -16.09
N PRO A 82 -8.01 -10.45 -16.01
CA PRO A 82 -8.60 -9.43 -16.88
C PRO A 82 -8.29 -9.71 -18.36
N PRO A 83 -9.12 -9.24 -19.30
CA PRO A 83 -8.96 -9.52 -20.74
C PRO A 83 -7.61 -9.13 -21.33
N SER A 84 -6.90 -8.20 -20.69
CA SER A 84 -5.55 -7.76 -21.07
C SER A 84 -4.44 -8.76 -20.72
N VAL A 85 -4.75 -9.86 -20.04
CA VAL A 85 -3.82 -10.96 -19.73
C VAL A 85 -4.07 -12.11 -20.67
N VAL A 86 -3.30 -12.16 -21.76
CA VAL A 86 -3.40 -13.19 -22.80
C VAL A 86 -2.29 -14.23 -22.59
N ASP A 87 -2.61 -15.53 -22.66
CA ASP A 87 -1.60 -16.58 -22.49
C ASP A 87 -0.55 -16.51 -23.61
N ASN A 88 0.69 -16.84 -23.27
CA ASN A 88 1.84 -16.83 -24.19
C ASN A 88 2.14 -15.44 -24.78
N THR A 89 1.83 -14.36 -24.05
CA THR A 89 2.14 -12.98 -24.45
C THR A 89 3.59 -12.62 -24.14
N PRO A 90 4.35 -12.05 -25.10
CA PRO A 90 5.68 -11.54 -24.82
C PRO A 90 5.68 -10.44 -23.78
N LEU A 91 6.75 -10.35 -23.00
CA LEU A 91 6.95 -9.24 -22.07
C LEU A 91 6.96 -7.89 -22.80
N ASN A 92 6.30 -6.90 -22.22
CA ASN A 92 6.27 -5.53 -22.72
C ASN A 92 7.69 -4.92 -22.73
N LYS A 93 8.20 -4.64 -23.91
CA LYS A 93 9.57 -4.14 -24.13
C LYS A 93 9.83 -2.74 -23.58
N ASN A 94 8.78 -1.97 -23.32
CA ASN A 94 8.90 -0.64 -22.72
C ASN A 94 9.04 -0.70 -21.18
N VAL A 95 8.85 -1.87 -20.57
CA VAL A 95 8.99 -2.07 -19.13
C VAL A 95 10.24 -2.89 -18.85
N LYS A 96 11.26 -2.24 -18.29
CA LYS A 96 12.58 -2.83 -18.03
C LYS A 96 12.57 -3.89 -16.93
N TYR A 97 11.84 -3.63 -15.84
CA TYR A 97 11.85 -4.50 -14.66
C TYR A 97 10.57 -5.33 -14.59
N GLN A 98 10.69 -6.62 -14.91
CA GLN A 98 9.60 -7.57 -14.89
C GLN A 98 9.96 -8.78 -14.04
N TYR A 99 9.01 -9.23 -13.22
CA TYR A 99 9.22 -10.26 -12.21
C TYR A 99 8.77 -11.65 -12.69
N ALA A 100 8.66 -11.87 -13.99
CA ALA A 100 8.24 -13.14 -14.59
C ALA A 100 9.09 -13.45 -15.83
N PRO A 101 9.27 -14.74 -16.19
CA PRO A 101 9.93 -15.11 -17.45
C PRO A 101 9.08 -14.73 -18.67
N ASP A 102 9.76 -14.62 -19.82
CA ASP A 102 9.16 -14.42 -21.14
C ASP A 102 8.95 -15.78 -21.83
N PRO A 103 7.78 -16.08 -22.43
CA PRO A 103 6.54 -15.30 -22.42
C PRO A 103 5.74 -15.46 -21.13
N LEU A 104 4.85 -14.49 -20.86
CA LEU A 104 3.90 -14.57 -19.76
C LEU A 104 2.91 -15.71 -19.99
N ARG A 105 2.65 -16.45 -18.90
CA ARG A 105 1.71 -17.57 -18.89
C ARG A 105 0.55 -17.27 -17.94
N SER A 106 -0.68 -17.44 -18.41
CA SER A 106 -1.89 -17.16 -17.62
C SER A 106 -1.94 -18.02 -16.35
N LYS A 107 -1.52 -19.28 -16.44
CA LYS A 107 -1.42 -20.18 -15.28
C LYS A 107 -0.52 -19.62 -14.17
N THR A 108 0.63 -19.04 -14.55
CA THR A 108 1.55 -18.40 -13.61
C THR A 108 0.93 -17.15 -13.01
N MET A 109 0.17 -16.37 -13.78
CA MET A 109 -0.48 -15.15 -13.29
C MET A 109 -1.61 -15.47 -12.32
N GLN A 110 -2.45 -16.48 -12.62
CA GLN A 110 -3.47 -17.00 -11.70
C GLN A 110 -2.88 -17.39 -10.34
N GLN A 111 -1.76 -18.12 -10.34
CA GLN A 111 -1.07 -18.48 -9.09
C GLN A 111 -0.59 -17.25 -8.32
N ARG A 112 -0.11 -16.21 -9.00
CA ARG A 112 0.33 -14.97 -8.34
C ARG A 112 -0.83 -14.17 -7.76
N VAL A 113 -1.98 -14.14 -8.43
CA VAL A 113 -3.20 -13.52 -7.92
C VAL A 113 -3.72 -14.28 -6.70
N GLN A 114 -3.75 -15.63 -6.74
CA GLN A 114 -4.08 -16.46 -5.57
C GLN A 114 -3.20 -16.09 -4.39
N GLN A 115 -1.88 -16.06 -4.63
CA GLN A 115 -0.91 -15.77 -3.59
C GLN A 115 -1.09 -14.38 -2.97
N ASN A 116 -1.32 -13.37 -3.82
CA ASN A 116 -1.59 -12.01 -3.39
C ASN A 116 -2.86 -11.95 -2.52
N ASN A 117 -3.97 -12.51 -3.01
CA ASN A 117 -5.26 -12.45 -2.32
C ASN A 117 -5.25 -13.18 -0.98
N ALA A 118 -4.56 -14.34 -0.92
CA ALA A 118 -4.37 -15.08 0.32
C ALA A 118 -3.62 -14.24 1.38
N MET A 119 -2.51 -13.59 0.98
CA MET A 119 -1.75 -12.72 1.88
C MET A 119 -2.52 -11.46 2.30
N VAL A 120 -3.28 -10.86 1.38
CA VAL A 120 -4.14 -9.72 1.68
C VAL A 120 -5.20 -10.11 2.72
N THR A 121 -5.79 -11.29 2.60
CA THR A 121 -6.81 -11.80 3.56
C THR A 121 -6.21 -12.09 4.93
N HIS A 122 -5.00 -12.65 4.96
CA HIS A 122 -4.25 -12.81 6.21
C HIS A 122 -3.99 -11.44 6.85
N MET A 123 -3.51 -10.46 6.09
CA MET A 123 -3.30 -9.09 6.58
C MET A 123 -4.60 -8.45 7.08
N ASP A 124 -5.70 -8.55 6.33
CA ASP A 124 -7.01 -8.01 6.70
C ASP A 124 -7.52 -8.58 8.03
N THR A 125 -7.38 -9.90 8.22
CA THR A 125 -7.70 -10.57 9.49
C THR A 125 -6.91 -9.95 10.65
N ARG A 126 -5.62 -9.69 10.45
CA ARG A 126 -4.73 -9.11 11.48
C ARG A 126 -4.94 -7.61 11.68
N ILE A 127 -5.40 -6.87 10.66
CA ILE A 127 -5.89 -5.50 10.81
C ILE A 127 -7.14 -5.49 11.70
N GLY A 128 -8.03 -6.47 11.54
CA GLY A 128 -9.18 -6.67 12.40
C GLY A 128 -8.84 -6.70 13.90
N ASP A 129 -7.74 -7.37 14.27
CA ASP A 129 -7.26 -7.41 15.66
C ASP A 129 -6.80 -6.04 16.18
N ILE A 130 -6.15 -5.23 15.33
CA ILE A 130 -5.73 -3.86 15.67
C ILE A 130 -6.97 -2.99 15.90
N ILE A 131 -7.94 -3.04 14.98
CA ILE A 131 -9.20 -2.30 15.10
C ILE A 131 -9.96 -2.72 16.36
N LYS A 132 -10.02 -4.03 16.65
CA LYS A 132 -10.62 -4.54 17.88
C LYS A 132 -9.91 -3.99 19.11
N SER A 133 -8.58 -3.96 19.12
CA SER A 133 -7.80 -3.43 20.24
C SER A 133 -8.08 -1.94 20.49
N LEU A 134 -8.25 -1.12 19.44
CA LEU A 134 -8.65 0.28 19.59
C LEU A 134 -10.05 0.42 20.20
N LYS A 135 -10.99 -0.45 19.78
CA LYS A 135 -12.37 -0.48 20.30
C LYS A 135 -12.43 -0.92 21.76
N ASP A 136 -11.75 -2.02 22.10
CA ASP A 136 -11.69 -2.55 23.47
C ASP A 136 -11.06 -1.52 24.44
N LYS A 137 -10.11 -0.72 23.95
CA LYS A 137 -9.45 0.35 24.72
C LYS A 137 -10.31 1.63 24.80
N GLY A 138 -11.41 1.72 24.05
CA GLY A 138 -12.30 2.88 24.03
C GLY A 138 -11.75 4.10 23.27
N VAL A 139 -10.72 3.92 22.44
CA VAL A 139 -10.06 5.04 21.71
C VAL A 139 -10.33 5.03 20.21
N TYR A 140 -11.04 4.01 19.70
CA TYR A 140 -11.31 3.86 18.27
C TYR A 140 -11.93 5.12 17.65
N ASP A 141 -12.96 5.69 18.27
CA ASP A 141 -13.69 6.83 17.71
C ASP A 141 -12.82 8.10 17.64
N ASN A 142 -11.92 8.28 18.60
CA ASN A 142 -10.96 9.39 18.65
C ASN A 142 -9.65 9.14 17.87
N THR A 143 -9.51 8.01 17.18
CA THR A 143 -8.31 7.68 16.41
C THR A 143 -8.47 8.06 14.93
N ILE A 144 -7.49 8.77 14.36
CA ILE A 144 -7.35 8.89 12.90
C ILE A 144 -6.68 7.62 12.38
N ILE A 145 -7.33 6.93 11.44
CA ILE A 145 -6.82 5.71 10.80
C ILE A 145 -6.66 5.99 9.32
N VAL A 146 -5.45 5.82 8.82
CA VAL A 146 -5.14 5.84 7.39
C VAL A 146 -4.67 4.46 6.98
N PHE A 147 -5.35 3.83 6.03
CA PHE A 147 -4.92 2.58 5.40
C PHE A 147 -4.57 2.86 3.95
N THR A 148 -3.37 2.45 3.54
CA THR A 148 -2.89 2.60 2.17
C THR A 148 -1.90 1.50 1.80
N SER A 149 -1.56 1.41 0.52
CA SER A 149 -0.36 0.74 0.02
C SER A 149 0.59 1.79 -0.57
N ASP A 150 1.86 1.44 -0.76
CA ASP A 150 2.88 2.27 -1.41
C ASP A 150 2.73 2.28 -2.94
N HIS A 151 2.26 1.17 -3.52
CA HIS A 151 1.99 1.02 -4.95
C HIS A 151 1.08 -0.20 -5.19
N GLY A 152 0.59 -0.37 -6.42
CA GLY A 152 -0.08 -1.60 -6.82
C GLY A 152 0.88 -2.64 -7.43
N ILE A 153 0.33 -3.64 -8.12
CA ILE A 153 1.11 -4.65 -8.85
C ILE A 153 0.32 -5.18 -10.05
N ASN A 154 1.02 -5.39 -11.18
CA ASN A 154 0.47 -6.05 -12.36
C ASN A 154 0.70 -7.57 -12.27
N PHE A 155 -0.33 -8.33 -12.63
CA PHE A 155 -0.36 -9.77 -12.81
C PHE A 155 -0.54 -10.15 -14.28
N GLY A 156 0.20 -9.48 -15.17
CA GLY A 156 0.30 -9.81 -16.59
C GLY A 156 -0.41 -8.85 -17.52
N GLU A 157 -1.12 -7.85 -16.99
CA GLU A 157 -1.88 -6.89 -17.78
C GLU A 157 -0.95 -6.20 -18.79
N ASN A 158 -1.34 -6.19 -20.06
CA ASN A 158 -0.60 -5.53 -21.14
C ASN A 158 0.86 -6.02 -21.27
N GLY A 159 1.11 -7.30 -20.98
CA GLY A 159 2.45 -7.89 -21.05
C GLY A 159 3.36 -7.50 -19.88
N VAL A 160 2.80 -7.03 -18.76
CA VAL A 160 3.56 -6.54 -17.60
C VAL A 160 3.34 -7.42 -16.37
N ALA A 161 4.42 -7.93 -15.78
CA ALA A 161 4.39 -8.61 -14.49
C ALA A 161 5.26 -7.89 -13.46
N GLY A 162 4.64 -7.14 -12.55
CA GLY A 162 5.36 -6.34 -11.55
C GLY A 162 4.81 -4.93 -11.39
N LYS A 163 5.64 -4.03 -10.87
CA LYS A 163 5.19 -2.72 -10.34
C LYS A 163 6.07 -1.53 -10.77
N VAL A 164 7.00 -1.75 -11.68
CA VAL A 164 7.96 -0.73 -12.10
C VAL A 164 7.53 -0.14 -13.44
N CYS A 165 6.30 0.35 -13.47
CA CYS A 165 5.71 0.96 -14.65
C CYS A 165 4.63 1.98 -14.28
N LEU A 166 4.19 2.77 -15.25
CA LEU A 166 3.13 3.77 -15.07
C LEU A 166 1.71 3.30 -15.44
N TYR A 167 1.55 1.99 -15.67
CA TYR A 167 0.24 1.37 -15.88
C TYR A 167 -0.60 1.38 -14.60
N GLU A 168 -1.93 1.45 -14.76
CA GLU A 168 -2.87 1.64 -13.65
C GLU A 168 -2.71 0.63 -12.50
N PRO A 169 -2.56 -0.69 -12.74
CA PRO A 169 -2.38 -1.62 -11.63
C PRO A 169 -1.10 -1.38 -10.84
N SER A 170 -0.12 -0.66 -11.39
CA SER A 170 1.15 -0.34 -10.74
C SER A 170 1.08 0.91 -9.86
N VAL A 171 0.42 1.96 -10.36
CA VAL A 171 0.46 3.30 -9.76
C VAL A 171 -0.75 3.62 -8.89
N THR A 172 -1.70 2.69 -8.80
CA THR A 172 -2.93 2.86 -8.02
C THR A 172 -2.87 2.02 -6.77
N ALA A 173 -2.96 2.69 -5.61
CA ALA A 173 -3.02 2.09 -4.30
C ALA A 173 -4.40 2.35 -3.65
N PRO A 174 -4.90 1.47 -2.77
CA PRO A 174 -6.05 1.79 -1.94
C PRO A 174 -5.71 2.95 -1.01
N LEU A 175 -6.68 3.82 -0.73
CA LEU A 175 -6.58 4.84 0.32
C LEU A 175 -7.90 4.93 1.07
N ILE A 176 -7.87 4.63 2.36
CA ILE A 176 -9.02 4.72 3.27
C ILE A 176 -8.61 5.61 4.44
N ILE A 177 -9.41 6.64 4.72
CA ILE A 177 -9.21 7.55 5.84
C ILE A 177 -10.45 7.51 6.73
N LYS A 178 -10.26 7.19 8.00
CA LYS A 178 -11.25 7.35 9.07
C LYS A 178 -10.72 8.40 10.04
N ALA A 179 -11.52 9.41 10.35
CA ALA A 179 -11.21 10.42 11.36
C ALA A 179 -12.51 10.91 12.00
N PRO A 180 -12.48 11.49 13.22
CA PRO A 180 -13.67 11.96 13.92
C PRO A 180 -14.56 12.93 13.10
N THR A 181 -13.94 13.76 12.27
CA THR A 181 -14.61 14.80 11.48
C THR A 181 -15.00 14.36 10.06
N VAL A 182 -14.63 13.14 9.66
CA VAL A 182 -14.85 12.65 8.28
C VAL A 182 -16.16 11.89 8.20
N THR A 183 -16.98 12.22 7.19
CA THR A 183 -18.27 11.54 6.96
C THR A 183 -18.03 10.06 6.61
N PRO A 184 -18.56 9.10 7.40
CA PRO A 184 -18.42 7.67 7.11
C PRO A 184 -19.06 7.26 5.78
N ASN A 185 -18.56 6.17 5.20
CA ASN A 185 -19.08 5.56 3.96
C ASN A 185 -19.15 6.53 2.76
N SER A 186 -18.31 7.57 2.75
CA SER A 186 -18.15 8.45 1.61
C SER A 186 -17.15 7.87 0.61
N LYS A 187 -17.42 8.07 -0.69
CA LYS A 187 -16.52 7.67 -1.78
C LYS A 187 -16.09 8.92 -2.55
N ILE A 188 -14.78 9.09 -2.68
CA ILE A 188 -14.16 10.15 -3.46
C ILE A 188 -13.54 9.49 -4.70
N THR A 189 -13.94 9.94 -5.89
CA THR A 189 -13.42 9.43 -7.18
C THR A 189 -12.33 10.33 -7.76
N ALA A 190 -12.02 11.43 -7.08
CA ALA A 190 -10.92 12.31 -7.44
C ALA A 190 -9.57 11.58 -7.36
N ARG A 191 -8.67 11.89 -8.29
CA ARG A 191 -7.29 11.38 -8.24
C ARG A 191 -6.47 12.23 -7.28
N VAL A 192 -5.67 11.55 -6.48
CA VAL A 192 -4.85 12.16 -5.42
C VAL A 192 -3.46 11.51 -5.44
N TYR A 193 -2.49 12.17 -4.80
CA TYR A 193 -1.19 11.58 -4.50
C TYR A 193 -1.24 10.93 -3.11
N LEU A 194 -0.49 9.85 -2.90
CA LEU A 194 -0.33 9.30 -1.55
C LEU A 194 0.39 10.29 -0.62
N GLN A 195 1.24 11.14 -1.19
CA GLN A 195 1.94 12.20 -0.47
C GLN A 195 1.00 13.28 0.08
N ASP A 196 -0.24 13.36 -0.42
CA ASP A 196 -1.28 14.23 0.14
C ASP A 196 -1.70 13.81 1.56
N ILE A 197 -1.39 12.58 1.98
CA ILE A 197 -1.69 12.09 3.33
C ILE A 197 -1.02 12.98 4.39
N ALA A 198 0.23 13.40 4.19
CA ALA A 198 0.96 14.20 5.18
C ALA A 198 0.30 15.56 5.46
N PRO A 199 0.05 16.45 4.48
CA PRO A 199 -0.67 17.71 4.73
C PRO A 199 -2.11 17.47 5.21
N THR A 200 -2.75 16.37 4.81
CA THR A 200 -4.09 16.01 5.34
C THR A 200 -4.05 15.71 6.84
N LEU A 201 -3.03 15.00 7.30
CA LEU A 201 -2.88 14.70 8.73
C LEU A 201 -2.60 15.96 9.54
N PHE A 202 -1.79 16.89 9.02
CA PHE A 202 -1.57 18.19 9.67
C PHE A 202 -2.87 18.98 9.80
N ASP A 203 -3.66 19.08 8.73
CA ASP A 203 -4.96 19.75 8.77
C ASP A 203 -5.93 19.09 9.77
N LEU A 204 -6.03 17.75 9.76
CA LEU A 204 -6.94 17.02 10.67
C LEU A 204 -6.52 17.10 12.14
N LEU A 205 -5.24 17.34 12.41
CA LEU A 205 -4.68 17.49 13.75
C LEU A 205 -4.53 18.96 14.17
N GLU A 206 -4.93 19.91 13.32
CA GLU A 206 -4.76 21.35 13.53
C GLU A 206 -3.30 21.73 13.83
N LEU A 207 -2.36 21.09 13.11
CA LEU A 207 -0.93 21.35 13.21
C LEU A 207 -0.45 22.21 12.06
N GLU A 208 0.40 23.19 12.36
CA GLU A 208 1.12 23.95 11.35
C GLU A 208 2.38 23.21 10.90
N SER A 209 2.65 23.22 9.60
CA SER A 209 3.91 22.75 9.03
C SER A 209 4.57 23.86 8.24
N ASN A 210 5.84 24.14 8.53
CA ASN A 210 6.65 25.11 7.80
C ASN A 210 7.44 24.46 6.66
N GLU A 211 7.29 23.16 6.45
CA GLU A 211 7.98 22.44 5.39
C GLU A 211 7.30 22.72 4.04
N PRO A 212 8.03 23.25 3.04
CA PRO A 212 7.47 23.46 1.72
C PRO A 212 7.05 22.13 1.10
N THR A 213 5.85 22.08 0.53
CA THR A 213 5.33 20.88 -0.11
C THR A 213 4.52 21.23 -1.36
N ASP A 214 4.69 20.45 -2.42
CA ASP A 214 3.86 20.52 -3.64
C ASP A 214 2.54 19.73 -3.48
N PHE A 215 2.38 19.03 -2.36
CA PHE A 215 1.21 18.22 -2.06
C PHE A 215 0.14 19.02 -1.32
N GLN A 216 -1.10 18.56 -1.41
CA GLN A 216 -2.26 19.33 -0.96
C GLN A 216 -3.08 18.47 -0.02
N SER A 217 -3.52 19.07 1.08
CA SER A 217 -4.44 18.41 1.99
C SER A 217 -5.72 17.94 1.26
N LEU A 218 -6.17 16.75 1.62
CA LEU A 218 -7.40 16.14 1.13
C LEU A 218 -8.61 16.60 1.94
N THR A 219 -8.45 17.34 3.04
CA THR A 219 -9.55 17.82 3.90
C THR A 219 -10.67 18.52 3.10
N PRO A 220 -10.39 19.38 2.11
CA PRO A 220 -11.43 19.95 1.25
C PRO A 220 -12.25 18.90 0.48
N LEU A 221 -11.61 17.80 0.04
CA LEU A 221 -12.31 16.68 -0.63
C LEU A 221 -13.10 15.84 0.37
N LEU A 222 -12.55 15.59 1.56
CA LEU A 222 -13.22 14.86 2.64
C LEU A 222 -14.52 15.56 3.09
N SER A 223 -14.52 16.89 3.08
CA SER A 223 -15.69 17.72 3.42
C SER A 223 -16.56 18.11 2.21
N LYS A 224 -16.29 17.57 1.01
CA LYS A 224 -16.99 17.85 -0.26
C LYS A 224 -17.06 19.33 -0.68
N ASN A 225 -16.10 20.14 -0.22
CA ASN A 225 -16.05 21.58 -0.48
C ASN A 225 -14.86 21.99 -1.36
N GLY A 226 -14.02 21.03 -1.75
CA GLY A 226 -12.81 21.24 -2.55
C GLY A 226 -12.95 20.83 -4.01
N LYS A 227 -12.06 21.37 -4.85
CA LYS A 227 -11.83 20.89 -6.21
C LYS A 227 -10.68 19.90 -6.23
N ALA A 228 -10.86 18.82 -6.98
CA ALA A 228 -9.77 17.90 -7.27
C ALA A 228 -8.70 18.56 -8.16
N ARG A 229 -7.50 17.99 -8.15
CA ARG A 229 -6.47 18.34 -9.12
C ARG A 229 -6.96 18.07 -10.54
N ALA A 230 -6.62 18.97 -11.46
CA ALA A 230 -6.94 18.79 -12.88
C ALA A 230 -6.13 17.63 -13.51
N SER A 231 -4.90 17.43 -13.04
CA SER A 231 -4.00 16.41 -13.56
C SER A 231 -3.11 15.80 -12.48
N ILE A 232 -2.57 14.61 -12.79
CA ILE A 232 -1.58 13.89 -11.99
C ILE A 232 -0.37 13.64 -12.88
N TYR A 233 0.80 14.07 -12.41
CA TYR A 233 2.09 13.76 -12.99
C TYR A 233 2.66 12.50 -12.33
N LEU A 234 3.25 11.63 -13.14
CA LEU A 234 3.85 10.39 -12.71
C LEU A 234 5.28 10.30 -13.23
N ALA A 235 6.17 9.79 -12.40
CA ALA A 235 7.53 9.48 -12.80
C ALA A 235 7.92 8.11 -12.26
N MET A 236 8.63 7.34 -13.08
CA MET A 236 9.25 6.09 -12.67
C MET A 236 10.69 6.13 -13.16
N PHE A 237 11.62 6.07 -12.20
CA PHE A 237 13.06 6.22 -12.41
C PHE A 237 13.40 7.34 -13.43
N ASP A 238 14.35 7.07 -14.31
CA ASP A 238 14.85 7.92 -15.39
C ASP A 238 14.27 7.55 -16.76
N ASP A 239 13.41 6.52 -16.84
CA ASP A 239 12.98 5.92 -18.10
C ASP A 239 11.50 6.09 -18.43
N GLN A 240 10.70 6.65 -17.52
CA GLN A 240 9.25 6.77 -17.69
C GLN A 240 8.72 8.07 -17.08
N ARG A 241 7.89 8.78 -17.86
CA ARG A 241 7.07 9.91 -17.39
C ARG A 241 5.63 9.74 -17.84
N GLY A 242 4.70 10.19 -17.01
CA GLY A 242 3.28 10.12 -17.32
C GLY A 242 2.53 11.35 -16.86
N ILE A 243 1.44 11.66 -17.56
CA ILE A 243 0.45 12.61 -17.10
C ILE A 243 -0.94 12.02 -17.30
N ILE A 244 -1.75 12.11 -16.25
CA ILE A 244 -3.19 11.80 -16.29
C ILE A 244 -3.92 13.14 -16.30
N SER A 245 -4.80 13.35 -17.26
CA SER A 245 -5.72 14.48 -17.30
C SER A 245 -7.06 13.97 -17.80
N GLU A 246 -8.14 14.33 -17.09
CA GLU A 246 -9.50 13.85 -17.40
C GLU A 246 -9.56 12.30 -17.44
N ASP A 247 -9.88 11.72 -18.60
CA ASP A 247 -9.95 10.29 -18.87
C ASP A 247 -8.75 9.77 -19.68
N LYS A 248 -7.72 10.60 -19.90
CA LYS A 248 -6.53 10.26 -20.69
C LYS A 248 -5.30 10.12 -19.83
N LYS A 249 -4.45 9.16 -20.18
CA LYS A 249 -3.11 8.99 -19.62
C LYS A 249 -2.11 8.94 -20.79
N LEU A 250 -1.16 9.88 -20.80
CA LEU A 250 0.00 9.84 -21.68
C LEU A 250 1.17 9.24 -20.90
N ILE A 251 1.86 8.27 -21.49
CA ILE A 251 3.12 7.72 -20.96
C ILE A 251 4.18 7.91 -22.05
N ILE A 252 5.32 8.48 -21.68
CA ILE A 252 6.50 8.60 -22.53
C ILE A 252 7.67 7.86 -21.89
N TYR A 253 8.57 7.35 -22.73
CA TYR A 253 9.75 6.58 -22.32
C TYR A 253 11.03 7.33 -22.70
N PRO A 254 11.33 8.46 -22.03
CA PRO A 254 12.54 9.22 -22.32
C PRO A 254 13.78 8.45 -21.84
N LYS A 255 14.94 8.71 -22.45
CA LYS A 255 16.23 8.38 -21.83
C LYS A 255 16.72 9.64 -21.12
N THR A 256 16.38 9.84 -19.84
CA THR A 256 16.89 11.02 -19.12
C THR A 256 18.20 10.68 -18.42
N GLY A 257 19.33 11.14 -18.96
CA GLY A 257 20.66 10.97 -18.37
C GLY A 257 21.42 9.73 -18.86
N THR A 258 22.72 9.91 -19.05
CA THR A 258 23.76 8.87 -19.20
C THR A 258 24.60 8.86 -17.94
#